data_AF-A0A9P8W8J0-F1
#
_entry.id   AF-A0A9P8W8J0-F1
#
_cell.length_a   1.000
_cell.length_b   1.000
_cell.length_c   1.000
_cell.angle_alpha   90.00
_cell.angle_beta   90.00
_cell.angle_gamma   90.00
#
_symmetry.space_group_name_H-M   'P 1'
#
loop_
_entity.id
_entity.type
_entity.pdbx_description
1 polymer ?
#
loop_
_entity_poly.entity_id
_entity_poly.type
_entity_poly.pdbx_seq_one_letter_code
_entity_poly.pdbx_strand_id
1 'polypeptide(L)'
;MSVGDMSQSIYGLGGTSQSIFDLDLEDDDDFKRPREFLLADSALPTAVSSELKWHRSITTQDAHATLAELCVLYLNLFNSNLGLSGGVNGEAGHSFDRQAFLEYSAQNWGTHFREADIVEHATITPFTLSICDPASRSYSAWFEVYWKTQFRPFPQDLTNLMAASYYGHRAVVNLLIEKGAHIEAKDMSYGQTPLMWAVEGEHETVIKLLLEKGADIEVKDDAGQTSVSGAAVRGHETAVKLLLENGADIEATDHFGHTPLILAASQGHETTVKLLLEKGADINARDIGCCTPLSWATNRGHGAVAKLLLEKGADS
;
A
#
# COMPACT_ATOMS: atom_id res chain seq x y z
N MET A 1 66.41 1.58 -8.64
CA MET A 1 66.24 0.72 -7.43
C MET A 1 64.73 0.70 -7.17
N SER A 2 63.94 -0.15 -7.84
CA SER A 2 63.67 -1.59 -7.55
C SER A 2 63.43 -1.79 -6.05
N VAL A 3 62.25 -2.22 -5.58
CA VAL A 3 61.65 -3.57 -5.62
C VAL A 3 60.12 -3.40 -5.46
N GLY A 4 59.18 -4.21 -5.96
CA GLY A 4 59.17 -5.48 -6.67
C GLY A 4 57.77 -6.11 -6.52
N ASP A 5 57.32 -6.71 -7.61
CA ASP A 5 56.07 -7.40 -7.88
C ASP A 5 56.04 -8.84 -7.32
N MET A 6 54.86 -9.44 -7.15
CA MET A 6 54.51 -10.89 -7.10
C MET A 6 53.17 -11.08 -6.35
N SER A 7 52.16 -11.82 -6.81
CA SER A 7 52.09 -12.87 -7.83
C SER A 7 50.62 -13.25 -8.13
N GLN A 8 50.34 -13.60 -9.38
CA GLN A 8 49.13 -14.32 -9.83
C GLN A 8 49.26 -15.86 -9.67
N SER A 9 48.11 -16.55 -9.55
CA SER A 9 47.79 -17.94 -9.99
C SER A 9 46.31 -18.18 -9.61
N ILE A 10 45.27 -18.36 -10.45
CA ILE A 10 44.89 -19.18 -11.63
C ILE A 10 44.75 -20.72 -11.37
N TYR A 11 43.54 -21.23 -11.71
CA TYR A 11 43.03 -22.61 -11.85
C TYR A 11 42.63 -23.37 -10.57
N GLY A 12 41.49 -24.08 -10.46
CA GLY A 12 40.42 -24.40 -11.42
C GLY A 12 39.34 -25.31 -10.79
N LEU A 13 38.11 -25.17 -11.33
CA LEU A 13 37.09 -26.18 -11.64
C LEU A 13 36.84 -27.40 -10.72
N GLY A 14 35.60 -27.45 -10.18
CA GLY A 14 34.58 -28.43 -10.61
C GLY A 14 34.54 -29.81 -9.96
N GLY A 15 33.32 -30.27 -9.69
CA GLY A 15 32.98 -31.70 -9.79
C GLY A 15 32.60 -32.41 -8.50
N THR A 16 31.29 -32.51 -8.28
CA THR A 16 30.55 -33.75 -7.97
C THR A 16 31.31 -34.89 -7.29
N SER A 17 30.81 -35.34 -6.13
CA SER A 17 30.01 -36.58 -6.03
C SER A 17 30.10 -37.12 -4.60
N GLN A 18 28.92 -37.28 -3.99
CA GLN A 18 28.69 -38.10 -2.82
C GLN A 18 29.14 -39.55 -3.08
N SER A 19 29.80 -40.15 -2.09
CA SER A 19 29.64 -41.58 -1.75
C SER A 19 28.83 -41.62 -0.44
N ILE A 20 27.68 -42.29 -0.32
CA ILE A 20 27.48 -43.76 -0.25
C ILE A 20 28.32 -44.34 0.92
N PHE A 21 27.82 -45.04 1.96
CA PHE A 21 26.58 -45.75 2.28
C PHE A 21 26.40 -45.76 3.83
N ASP A 22 25.17 -46.07 4.26
CA ASP A 22 24.78 -46.84 5.45
C ASP A 22 23.81 -46.19 6.47
N LEU A 23 22.73 -46.94 6.63
CA LEU A 23 21.50 -46.75 7.38
C LEU A 23 21.74 -46.90 8.89
N ASP A 24 21.03 -46.12 9.70
CA ASP A 24 20.03 -46.68 10.63
C ASP A 24 19.26 -45.56 11.36
N LEU A 25 17.95 -45.61 11.17
CA LEU A 25 16.84 -45.49 12.14
C LEU A 25 16.86 -44.45 13.28
N GLU A 26 15.70 -43.78 13.35
CA GLU A 26 14.96 -43.25 14.50
C GLU A 26 14.90 -41.72 14.75
N ASP A 27 13.63 -41.30 14.85
CA ASP A 27 13.05 -40.20 15.63
C ASP A 27 12.73 -38.82 15.01
N ASP A 28 11.41 -38.65 14.84
CA ASP A 28 10.56 -37.49 15.15
C ASP A 28 10.77 -36.16 14.40
N ASP A 29 9.86 -35.90 13.46
CA ASP A 29 9.57 -34.55 12.95
C ASP A 29 8.04 -34.28 13.08
N ASP A 30 7.60 -33.99 14.31
CA ASP A 30 6.25 -33.49 14.62
C ASP A 30 6.32 -31.96 14.86
N PHE A 31 6.46 -31.20 13.77
CA PHE A 31 6.25 -29.74 13.80
C PHE A 31 4.75 -29.42 13.89
N LYS A 32 4.25 -29.37 15.13
CA LYS A 32 2.89 -28.98 15.52
C LYS A 32 2.51 -27.59 15.00
N ARG A 33 1.46 -27.53 14.17
CA ARG A 33 0.64 -26.32 13.93
C ARG A 33 -0.40 -26.20 15.05
N PRO A 34 -0.64 -25.03 15.67
CA PRO A 34 -1.78 -24.88 16.57
C PRO A 34 -3.07 -24.75 15.74
N ARG A 35 -3.76 -25.87 15.53
CA ARG A 35 -5.17 -25.91 15.13
C ARG A 35 -5.92 -26.79 16.13
N GLU A 36 -6.13 -26.27 17.32
CA GLU A 36 -6.88 -26.99 18.34
C GLU A 36 -7.82 -26.02 19.05
N PHE A 37 -9.11 -26.16 18.78
CA PHE A 37 -10.15 -25.81 19.73
C PHE A 37 -11.07 -27.03 19.86
N LEU A 38 -10.89 -27.77 20.95
CA LEU A 38 -11.75 -28.85 21.38
C LEU A 38 -12.75 -28.31 22.40
N LEU A 39 -14.02 -28.67 22.27
CA LEU A 39 -14.91 -28.76 23.42
C LEU A 39 -15.45 -30.18 23.50
N ALA A 40 -15.36 -30.76 24.69
CA ALA A 40 -15.85 -32.10 25.00
C ALA A 40 -17.36 -32.06 25.21
N ASP A 41 -18.12 -32.82 24.42
CA ASP A 41 -19.52 -33.07 24.73
C ASP A 41 -19.62 -34.02 25.93
N SER A 42 -20.27 -33.53 26.98
CA SER A 42 -20.60 -34.26 28.18
C SER A 42 -21.65 -35.33 27.89
N ALA A 43 -21.22 -36.58 27.71
CA ALA A 43 -21.86 -37.79 28.22
C ALA A 43 -21.28 -39.03 27.52
N LEU A 44 -20.71 -39.96 28.28
CA LEU A 44 -20.54 -41.36 27.88
C LEU A 44 -21.77 -42.15 28.39
N PRO A 45 -22.22 -43.23 27.73
CA PRO A 45 -21.33 -44.30 27.29
C PRO A 45 -21.61 -44.97 25.92
N THR A 46 -20.51 -45.58 25.42
CA THR A 46 -20.44 -46.73 24.50
C THR A 46 -20.98 -46.56 23.08
N ALA A 47 -20.10 -46.11 22.19
CA ALA A 47 -19.64 -46.88 21.03
C ALA A 47 -18.54 -46.06 20.34
N VAL A 48 -17.40 -46.70 20.06
CA VAL A 48 -16.32 -46.11 19.26
C VAL A 48 -16.87 -45.84 17.86
N SER A 49 -17.20 -44.58 17.57
CA SER A 49 -17.41 -44.11 16.21
C SER A 49 -16.15 -43.36 15.78
N SER A 50 -15.25 -44.12 15.18
CA SER A 50 -14.11 -43.63 14.41
C SER A 50 -14.63 -42.94 13.15
N GLU A 51 -14.80 -41.62 13.20
CA GLU A 51 -14.68 -40.70 12.05
C GLU A 51 -15.00 -39.27 12.55
N LEU A 52 -13.97 -38.50 12.89
CA LEU A 52 -14.08 -37.05 13.02
C LEU A 52 -14.43 -36.48 11.65
N LYS A 53 -15.72 -36.23 11.42
CA LYS A 53 -16.21 -35.59 10.19
C LYS A 53 -16.06 -34.08 10.30
N TRP A 54 -15.18 -33.51 9.47
CA TRP A 54 -15.01 -32.06 9.30
C TRP A 54 -16.25 -31.47 8.63
N HIS A 55 -17.06 -30.70 9.37
CA HIS A 55 -18.38 -30.33 8.85
C HIS A 55 -18.39 -29.13 7.90
N ARG A 56 -17.37 -28.24 7.88
CA ARG A 56 -17.32 -27.08 6.96
C ARG A 56 -15.89 -26.62 6.69
N SER A 57 -15.42 -26.75 5.44
CA SER A 57 -14.28 -25.98 4.95
C SER A 57 -14.81 -24.58 4.62
N ILE A 58 -14.35 -23.55 5.33
CA ILE A 58 -14.64 -22.16 4.97
C ILE A 58 -13.77 -21.74 3.78
N THR A 59 -14.30 -20.91 2.89
CA THR A 59 -13.50 -20.37 1.79
C THR A 59 -12.54 -19.29 2.31
N THR A 60 -11.51 -18.94 1.52
CA THR A 60 -10.62 -17.81 1.84
C THR A 60 -11.41 -16.50 1.99
N GLN A 61 -12.44 -16.33 1.16
CA GLN A 61 -13.34 -15.17 1.21
C GLN A 61 -14.13 -15.12 2.54
N ASP A 62 -14.69 -16.25 2.99
CA ASP A 62 -15.40 -16.33 4.27
C ASP A 62 -14.47 -16.07 5.47
N ALA A 63 -13.21 -16.49 5.37
CA ALA A 63 -12.20 -16.22 6.39
C ALA A 63 -11.88 -14.72 6.47
N HIS A 64 -11.71 -14.06 5.31
CA HIS A 64 -11.54 -12.60 5.25
C HIS A 64 -12.76 -11.86 5.79
N ALA A 65 -13.98 -12.33 5.50
CA ALA A 65 -15.20 -11.73 6.03
C ALA A 65 -15.25 -11.81 7.56
N THR A 66 -14.92 -12.98 8.13
CA THR A 66 -14.87 -13.19 9.58
C THR A 66 -13.80 -12.32 10.25
N LEU A 67 -12.60 -12.24 9.66
CA LEU A 67 -11.52 -11.41 10.20
C LEU A 67 -11.84 -9.92 10.11
N ALA A 68 -12.43 -9.47 9.01
CA ALA A 68 -12.92 -8.10 8.87
C ALA A 68 -13.95 -7.79 9.96
N GLU A 69 -14.88 -8.71 10.22
CA GLU A 69 -15.88 -8.59 11.29
C GLU A 69 -15.25 -8.39 12.66
N LEU A 70 -14.35 -9.29 13.05
CA LEU A 70 -13.69 -9.22 14.34
C LEU A 70 -12.85 -7.95 14.52
N CYS A 71 -12.05 -7.58 13.51
CA CYS A 71 -11.18 -6.40 13.60
C CYS A 71 -12.01 -5.12 13.74
N VAL A 72 -13.08 -5.00 12.96
CA VAL A 72 -13.94 -3.80 12.98
C VAL A 72 -14.73 -3.71 14.28
N LEU A 73 -15.33 -4.81 14.75
CA LEU A 73 -16.03 -4.82 16.02
C LEU A 73 -15.09 -4.46 17.17
N TYR A 74 -13.87 -5.00 17.14
CA TYR A 74 -12.86 -4.72 18.17
C TYR A 74 -12.47 -3.24 18.21
N LEU A 75 -12.17 -2.63 17.06
CA LEU A 75 -11.91 -1.20 16.98
C LEU A 75 -13.12 -0.36 17.44
N ASN A 76 -14.35 -0.84 17.20
CA ASN A 76 -15.58 -0.18 17.65
C ASN A 76 -15.82 -0.21 19.16
N LEU A 77 -15.17 -1.12 19.91
CA LEU A 77 -15.26 -1.14 21.38
C LEU A 77 -14.81 0.19 21.99
N PHE A 78 -13.87 0.89 21.35
CA PHE A 78 -13.34 2.18 21.83
C PHE A 78 -14.39 3.32 21.85
N ASN A 79 -15.46 3.21 21.07
CA ASN A 79 -16.58 4.16 21.09
C ASN A 79 -17.54 3.95 22.24
N SER A 80 -17.64 2.72 22.73
CA SER A 80 -18.45 2.38 23.89
C SER A 80 -17.64 2.74 25.13
N ASN A 81 -18.16 3.56 26.05
CA ASN A 81 -17.49 3.88 27.33
C ASN A 81 -17.25 2.65 28.25
N LEU A 82 -17.29 1.41 27.73
CA LEU A 82 -16.76 0.23 28.41
C LEU A 82 -15.26 0.44 28.62
N GLY A 83 -14.92 0.86 29.84
CA GLY A 83 -13.59 1.30 30.21
C GLY A 83 -12.49 0.34 29.79
N LEU A 84 -11.71 0.76 28.80
CA LEU A 84 -10.31 0.39 28.66
C LEU A 84 -9.42 1.21 29.62
N SER A 85 -10.02 1.87 30.63
CA SER A 85 -9.31 2.38 31.78
C SER A 85 -8.80 1.19 32.58
N GLY A 86 -7.51 0.89 32.41
CA GLY A 86 -6.80 -0.11 33.20
C GLY A 86 -7.09 0.07 34.68
N GLY A 87 -7.81 -0.90 35.24
CA GLY A 87 -7.84 -1.10 36.68
C GLY A 87 -6.42 -1.41 37.11
N VAL A 88 -5.88 -0.54 37.95
CA VAL A 88 -4.69 -0.80 38.76
C VAL A 88 -4.95 -2.11 39.49
N ASN A 89 -4.38 -3.21 38.99
CA ASN A 89 -3.89 -4.39 39.72
C ASN A 89 -3.75 -5.60 38.76
N GLY A 90 -2.52 -5.82 38.28
CA GLY A 90 -1.95 -7.18 38.31
C GLY A 90 -2.22 -8.15 37.15
N GLU A 91 -2.28 -7.76 35.87
CA GLU A 91 -2.26 -8.73 34.76
C GLU A 91 -1.48 -8.22 33.54
N ALA A 92 -0.14 -8.34 33.57
CA ALA A 92 0.72 -7.94 32.46
C ALA A 92 0.49 -8.77 31.16
N GLY A 93 0.00 -10.02 31.28
CA GLY A 93 -0.27 -10.90 30.13
C GLY A 93 -1.49 -10.47 29.30
N HIS A 94 -2.60 -10.13 29.95
CA HIS A 94 -3.82 -9.70 29.26
C HIS A 94 -3.72 -8.32 28.60
N SER A 95 -2.74 -7.50 29.00
CA SER A 95 -2.44 -6.23 28.35
C SER A 95 -1.68 -6.43 27.03
N PHE A 96 -0.85 -7.47 26.93
CA PHE A 96 -0.03 -7.74 25.76
C PHE A 96 -0.85 -8.32 24.61
N ASP A 97 -1.71 -9.32 24.89
CA ASP A 97 -2.58 -9.93 23.86
C ASP A 97 -3.62 -8.95 23.31
N ARG A 98 -4.14 -8.05 24.16
CA ARG A 98 -5.04 -6.97 23.73
C ARG A 98 -4.33 -5.97 22.81
N GLN A 99 -3.09 -5.61 23.15
CA GLN A 99 -2.31 -4.70 22.34
C GLN A 99 -1.93 -5.33 20.99
N ALA A 100 -1.55 -6.60 20.96
CA ALA A 100 -1.23 -7.33 19.73
C ALA A 100 -2.44 -7.45 18.80
N PHE A 101 -3.63 -7.76 19.34
CA PHE A 101 -4.85 -7.82 18.54
C PHE A 101 -5.34 -6.44 18.10
N LEU A 102 -5.15 -5.39 18.91
CA LEU A 102 -5.39 -4.01 18.51
C LEU A 102 -4.53 -3.61 17.32
N GLU A 103 -3.23 -3.90 17.38
CA GLU A 103 -2.28 -3.64 16.30
C GLU A 103 -2.65 -4.39 15.03
N TYR A 104 -2.92 -5.70 15.16
CA TYR A 104 -3.38 -6.51 14.04
C TYR A 104 -4.68 -5.96 13.43
N SER A 105 -5.68 -5.66 14.27
CA SER A 105 -6.97 -5.14 13.84
C SER A 105 -6.80 -3.82 13.12
N ALA A 106 -6.00 -2.92 13.67
CA ALA A 106 -5.74 -1.63 13.07
C ALA A 106 -5.11 -1.78 11.69
N GLN A 107 -4.11 -2.66 11.56
CA GLN A 107 -3.34 -2.90 10.34
C GLN A 107 -4.10 -3.64 9.24
N ASN A 108 -4.99 -4.57 9.58
CA ASN A 108 -5.47 -5.57 8.63
C ASN A 108 -6.97 -5.51 8.33
N TRP A 109 -7.78 -4.75 9.09
CA TRP A 109 -9.23 -4.74 8.89
C TRP A 109 -9.63 -4.35 7.46
N GLY A 110 -8.99 -3.32 6.88
CA GLY A 110 -9.30 -2.82 5.54
C GLY A 110 -8.92 -3.81 4.43
N THR A 111 -7.78 -4.50 4.59
CA THR A 111 -7.35 -5.58 3.67
C THR A 111 -8.35 -6.73 3.71
N HIS A 112 -8.70 -7.21 4.90
CA HIS A 112 -9.70 -8.27 5.04
C HIS A 112 -11.07 -7.86 4.50
N PHE A 113 -11.49 -6.62 4.72
CA PHE A 113 -12.75 -6.11 4.18
C PHE A 113 -12.76 -6.12 2.65
N ARG A 114 -11.63 -5.78 2.00
CA ARG A 114 -11.47 -5.79 0.55
C ARG A 114 -11.49 -7.20 -0.04
N GLU A 115 -10.68 -8.10 0.52
CA GLU A 115 -10.56 -9.49 0.04
C GLU A 115 -11.82 -10.33 0.28
N ALA A 116 -12.67 -9.90 1.21
CA ALA A 116 -13.94 -10.55 1.48
C ALA A 116 -15.01 -10.27 0.39
N ASP A 117 -14.78 -9.29 -0.50
CA ASP A 117 -15.73 -8.86 -1.54
C ASP A 117 -17.16 -8.67 -0.96
N ILE A 118 -17.25 -8.02 0.20
CA ILE A 118 -18.52 -7.80 0.89
C ILE A 118 -19.31 -6.74 0.11
N VAL A 119 -20.13 -7.20 -0.83
CA VAL A 119 -21.08 -6.37 -1.57
C VAL A 119 -22.15 -5.86 -0.61
N GLU A 120 -22.12 -4.57 -0.25
CA GLU A 120 -23.14 -3.68 0.35
C GLU A 120 -24.17 -4.21 1.39
N HIS A 121 -24.07 -5.45 1.88
CA HIS A 121 -25.14 -6.11 2.63
C HIS A 121 -24.77 -6.66 4.01
N ALA A 122 -23.61 -6.29 4.56
CA ALA A 122 -23.21 -6.77 5.88
C ALA A 122 -23.62 -5.81 7.00
N THR A 123 -24.19 -6.38 8.06
CA THR A 123 -24.45 -5.83 9.41
C THR A 123 -23.30 -5.00 9.97
N ILE A 124 -22.10 -5.16 9.43
CA ILE A 124 -20.87 -4.48 9.83
C ILE A 124 -20.73 -3.05 9.30
N THR A 125 -21.47 -2.67 8.25
CA THR A 125 -21.31 -1.38 7.56
C THR A 125 -21.42 -0.17 8.51
N PRO A 126 -22.33 -0.12 9.50
CA PRO A 126 -22.35 0.98 10.48
C PRO A 126 -21.09 1.06 11.34
N PHE A 127 -20.48 -0.09 11.65
CA PHE A 127 -19.26 -0.19 12.44
C PHE A 127 -18.02 0.19 11.64
N THR A 128 -17.95 -0.18 10.35
CA THR A 128 -16.89 0.31 9.47
C THR A 128 -16.98 1.82 9.33
N LEU A 129 -18.16 2.38 9.06
CA LEU A 129 -18.38 3.83 9.01
C LEU A 129 -17.95 4.54 10.31
N SER A 130 -18.15 3.90 11.45
CA SER A 130 -17.74 4.40 12.75
C SER A 130 -16.21 4.39 12.95
N ILE A 131 -15.47 3.38 12.50
CA ILE A 131 -13.99 3.42 12.44
C ILE A 131 -13.50 4.53 11.51
N CYS A 132 -14.32 4.88 10.53
CA CYS A 132 -14.00 5.83 9.48
C CYS A 132 -14.48 7.25 9.80
N ASP A 133 -15.14 7.45 10.95
CA ASP A 133 -15.60 8.74 11.44
C ASP A 133 -14.51 9.43 12.28
N PRO A 134 -13.91 10.56 11.82
CA PRO A 134 -12.90 11.31 12.57
C PRO A 134 -13.27 11.67 14.01
N ALA A 135 -14.56 11.86 14.26
CA ALA A 135 -15.05 12.23 15.58
C ALA A 135 -15.16 11.03 16.52
N SER A 136 -14.97 9.80 16.02
CA SER A 136 -15.06 8.59 16.81
C SER A 136 -13.73 8.25 17.48
N ARG A 137 -13.83 7.63 18.65
CA ARG A 137 -12.66 7.09 19.37
C ARG A 137 -12.08 5.89 18.67
N SER A 138 -12.91 5.13 17.94
CA SER A 138 -12.48 4.02 17.10
C SER A 138 -11.58 4.46 15.96
N TYR A 139 -11.92 5.58 15.31
CA TYR A 139 -11.07 6.21 14.32
C TYR A 139 -9.74 6.60 14.94
N SER A 140 -9.77 7.31 16.07
CA SER A 140 -8.55 7.75 16.77
C SER A 140 -7.65 6.56 17.14
N ALA A 141 -8.22 5.49 17.69
CA ALA A 141 -7.48 4.28 18.07
C ALA A 141 -6.90 3.54 16.87
N TRP A 142 -7.69 3.35 15.81
CA TRP A 142 -7.24 2.77 14.56
C TRP A 142 -6.10 3.60 13.95
N PHE A 143 -6.35 4.89 13.72
CA PHE A 143 -5.45 5.81 13.06
C PHE A 143 -4.10 5.87 13.78
N GLU A 144 -4.08 6.13 15.09
CA GLU A 144 -2.85 6.22 15.88
C GLU A 144 -1.99 4.96 15.81
N VAL A 145 -2.60 3.78 15.96
CA VAL A 145 -1.87 2.50 16.00
C VAL A 145 -1.38 2.11 14.61
N TYR A 146 -2.23 2.27 13.61
CA TYR A 146 -1.90 2.00 12.23
C TYR A 146 -0.67 2.81 11.78
N TRP A 147 -0.68 4.12 12.03
CA TRP A 147 0.39 5.00 11.58
C TRP A 147 1.70 4.83 12.37
N LYS A 148 1.63 4.59 13.69
CA LYS A 148 2.84 4.34 14.52
C LYS A 148 3.59 3.07 14.15
N THR A 149 2.87 2.07 13.64
CA THR A 149 3.46 0.75 13.32
C THR A 149 4.04 0.71 11.91
N GLN A 150 3.45 1.46 10.96
CA GLN A 150 3.88 1.45 9.56
C GLN A 150 4.96 2.51 9.21
N PHE A 151 4.99 3.67 9.87
CA PHE A 151 5.92 4.77 9.53
C PHE A 151 6.63 5.35 10.76
N ARG A 152 7.97 5.23 10.79
CA ARG A 152 8.86 5.98 11.69
C ARG A 152 9.89 6.73 10.83
N PRO A 153 9.59 7.95 10.38
CA PRO A 153 8.86 8.98 11.11
C PRO A 153 7.51 9.34 10.47
N PHE A 154 6.50 9.56 11.31
CA PHE A 154 5.19 10.09 10.94
C PHE A 154 5.35 11.52 10.39
N PRO A 155 4.88 11.83 9.15
CA PRO A 155 4.69 13.20 8.71
C PRO A 155 3.75 13.87 9.71
N GLN A 156 4.22 14.91 10.43
CA GLN A 156 3.54 15.36 11.66
C GLN A 156 2.10 15.88 11.47
N ASP A 157 1.59 16.04 10.26
CA ASP A 157 0.25 16.59 9.98
C ASP A 157 -0.49 15.88 8.83
N LEU A 158 -0.39 14.54 8.71
CA LEU A 158 -1.22 13.82 7.75
C LEU A 158 -2.70 13.89 8.16
N THR A 159 -3.55 14.45 7.31
CA THR A 159 -5.00 14.47 7.58
C THR A 159 -5.63 13.09 7.42
N ASN A 160 -6.75 12.90 8.11
CA ASN A 160 -7.60 11.71 7.97
C ASN A 160 -7.99 11.42 6.52
N LEU A 161 -8.20 12.48 5.72
CA LEU A 161 -8.55 12.39 4.32
C LEU A 161 -7.38 11.92 3.47
N MET A 162 -6.16 12.41 3.71
CA MET A 162 -4.95 11.95 3.03
C MET A 162 -4.68 10.48 3.32
N ALA A 163 -4.78 10.09 4.60
CA ALA A 163 -4.62 8.70 5.04
C ALA A 163 -5.61 7.76 4.35
N ALA A 164 -6.89 8.08 4.39
CA ALA A 164 -7.94 7.29 3.74
C ALA A 164 -7.73 7.24 2.20
N SER A 165 -7.18 8.31 1.63
CA SER A 165 -6.91 8.41 0.21
C SER A 165 -5.75 7.48 -0.21
N TYR A 166 -4.65 7.51 0.55
CA TYR A 166 -3.49 6.66 0.33
C TYR A 166 -3.78 5.16 0.45
N TYR A 167 -4.75 4.75 1.28
CA TYR A 167 -5.15 3.34 1.42
C TYR A 167 -6.35 2.91 0.58
N GLY A 168 -6.92 3.83 -0.20
CA GLY A 168 -7.97 3.48 -1.15
C GLY A 168 -9.33 3.27 -0.47
N HIS A 169 -9.52 3.85 0.71
CA HIS A 169 -10.73 3.70 1.51
C HIS A 169 -11.84 4.63 0.98
N ARG A 170 -12.35 4.36 -0.23
CA ARG A 170 -13.32 5.21 -0.95
C ARG A 170 -14.52 5.65 -0.09
N ALA A 171 -15.15 4.72 0.65
CA ALA A 171 -16.30 5.05 1.50
C ALA A 171 -15.94 6.06 2.60
N VAL A 172 -14.72 5.96 3.14
CA VAL A 172 -14.18 6.84 4.17
C VAL A 172 -13.89 8.21 3.60
N VAL A 173 -13.20 8.25 2.46
CA VAL A 173 -12.96 9.50 1.72
C VAL A 173 -14.27 10.24 1.46
N ASN A 174 -15.32 9.54 1.00
CA ASN A 174 -16.63 10.15 0.76
C ASN A 174 -17.25 10.71 2.06
N LEU A 175 -17.26 9.91 3.13
CA LEU A 175 -17.80 10.33 4.43
C LEU A 175 -17.04 11.54 5.01
N LEU A 176 -15.72 11.55 4.90
CA LEU A 176 -14.87 12.64 5.36
C LEU A 176 -15.19 13.95 4.65
N ILE A 177 -15.34 13.90 3.32
CA ILE A 177 -15.71 15.06 2.51
C ILE A 177 -17.13 15.54 2.87
N GLU A 178 -18.09 14.62 3.03
CA GLU A 178 -19.45 14.96 3.46
C GLU A 178 -19.50 15.60 4.85
N LYS A 179 -18.56 15.25 5.73
CA LYS A 179 -18.37 15.88 7.05
C LYS A 179 -17.55 17.17 7.02
N GLY A 180 -17.18 17.67 5.85
CA GLY A 180 -16.47 18.94 5.68
C GLY A 180 -14.95 18.84 5.84
N ALA A 181 -14.34 17.66 5.65
CA ALA A 181 -12.89 17.56 5.52
C ALA A 181 -12.41 18.44 4.35
N HIS A 182 -11.33 19.18 4.58
CA HIS A 182 -10.77 20.07 3.57
C HIS A 182 -10.10 19.26 2.44
N ILE A 183 -10.73 19.24 1.26
CA ILE A 183 -10.32 18.40 0.12
C ILE A 183 -8.92 18.76 -0.41
N GLU A 184 -8.52 20.03 -0.27
CA GLU A 184 -7.20 20.54 -0.65
C GLU A 184 -6.24 20.69 0.53
N ALA A 185 -6.43 19.91 1.59
CA ALA A 185 -5.50 19.99 2.72
C ALA A 185 -4.11 19.57 2.24
N LYS A 186 -3.06 20.22 2.73
CA LYS A 186 -1.68 19.89 2.39
C LYS A 186 -0.96 19.31 3.60
N ASP A 187 -0.20 18.24 3.40
CA ASP A 187 0.70 17.77 4.45
C ASP A 187 1.89 18.74 4.62
N MET A 188 2.50 18.74 5.79
CA MET A 188 3.64 19.62 6.09
C MET A 188 4.98 19.18 5.51
N SER A 189 5.11 17.94 5.06
CA SER A 189 6.40 17.39 4.64
C SER A 189 6.73 17.73 3.20
N TYR A 190 5.72 17.66 2.34
CA TYR A 190 5.87 17.83 0.89
C TYR A 190 4.79 18.73 0.29
N GLY A 191 3.79 19.16 1.06
CA GLY A 191 2.70 19.98 0.54
C GLY A 191 1.72 19.21 -0.33
N GLN A 192 1.61 17.88 -0.18
CA GLN A 192 0.76 17.04 -1.02
C GLN A 192 -0.70 17.04 -0.55
N THR A 193 -1.61 16.96 -1.52
CA THR A 193 -3.05 16.90 -1.29
C THR A 193 -3.57 15.46 -1.19
N PRO A 194 -4.77 15.23 -0.63
CA PRO A 194 -5.41 13.90 -0.68
C PRO A 194 -5.42 13.26 -2.07
N LEU A 195 -5.57 14.04 -3.14
CA LEU A 195 -5.52 13.53 -4.51
C LEU A 195 -4.14 12.95 -4.85
N MET A 196 -3.07 13.65 -4.49
CA MET A 196 -1.70 13.17 -4.68
C MET A 196 -1.43 11.90 -3.88
N TRP A 197 -1.91 11.83 -2.63
CA TRP A 197 -1.82 10.62 -1.81
C TRP A 197 -2.60 9.43 -2.42
N ALA A 198 -3.77 9.67 -3.00
CA ALA A 198 -4.52 8.63 -3.72
C ALA A 198 -3.79 8.13 -4.98
N VAL A 199 -3.12 9.04 -5.69
CA VAL A 199 -2.29 8.73 -6.85
C VAL A 199 -1.05 7.93 -6.47
N GLU A 200 -0.43 8.26 -5.34
CA GLU A 200 0.69 7.51 -4.78
C GLU A 200 0.31 6.09 -4.37
N GLY A 201 -0.91 5.89 -3.83
CA GLY A 201 -1.45 4.57 -3.52
C GLY A 201 -2.05 3.80 -4.70
N GLU A 202 -2.03 4.36 -5.92
CA GLU A 202 -2.66 3.77 -7.13
C GLU A 202 -4.15 3.43 -6.97
N HIS A 203 -4.89 4.24 -6.22
CA HIS A 203 -6.28 3.95 -5.89
C HIS A 203 -7.28 4.66 -6.82
N GLU A 204 -7.47 4.08 -8.01
CA GLU A 204 -8.33 4.61 -9.08
C GLU A 204 -9.72 5.06 -8.59
N THR A 205 -10.36 4.26 -7.73
CA THR A 205 -11.70 4.53 -7.23
C THR A 205 -11.75 5.73 -6.28
N VAL A 206 -10.65 6.04 -5.60
CA VAL A 206 -10.50 7.24 -4.76
C VAL A 206 -10.12 8.45 -5.61
N ILE A 207 -9.21 8.29 -6.58
CA ILE A 207 -8.83 9.38 -7.50
C ILE A 207 -10.09 9.91 -8.20
N LYS A 208 -10.93 9.02 -8.75
CA LYS A 208 -12.22 9.38 -9.36
C LYS A 208 -13.12 10.13 -8.39
N LEU A 209 -13.28 9.61 -7.16
CA LEU A 209 -14.13 10.23 -6.15
C LEU A 209 -13.65 11.63 -5.78
N LEU A 210 -12.35 11.84 -5.58
CA LEU A 210 -11.80 13.15 -5.24
C LEU A 210 -12.03 14.17 -6.35
N LEU A 211 -11.79 13.79 -7.61
CA LEU A 211 -12.08 14.62 -8.77
C LEU A 211 -13.58 14.92 -8.91
N GLU A 212 -14.45 13.92 -8.72
CA GLU A 212 -15.92 14.08 -8.70
C GLU A 212 -16.38 15.07 -7.59
N LYS A 213 -15.67 15.12 -6.46
CA LYS A 213 -15.94 16.02 -5.33
C LYS A 213 -15.30 17.40 -5.49
N GLY A 214 -14.65 17.66 -6.63
CA GLY A 214 -14.08 18.97 -6.96
C GLY A 214 -12.67 19.20 -6.44
N ALA A 215 -11.89 18.13 -6.22
CA ALA A 215 -10.46 18.29 -6.00
C ALA A 215 -9.80 18.96 -7.20
N ASP A 216 -8.95 19.95 -6.96
CA ASP A 216 -8.23 20.66 -8.01
C ASP A 216 -7.04 19.81 -8.49
N ILE A 217 -7.14 19.37 -9.75
CA ILE A 217 -6.18 18.46 -10.38
C ILE A 217 -4.80 19.13 -10.62
N GLU A 218 -4.76 20.46 -10.63
CA GLU A 218 -3.56 21.26 -10.94
C GLU A 218 -2.84 21.80 -9.70
N VAL A 219 -3.27 21.41 -8.49
CA VAL A 219 -2.53 21.79 -7.28
C VAL A 219 -1.12 21.26 -7.35
N LYS A 220 -0.17 22.13 -6.99
CA LYS A 220 1.26 21.81 -6.91
C LYS A 220 1.68 21.55 -5.48
N ASP A 221 2.53 20.56 -5.29
CA ASP A 221 3.24 20.29 -4.05
C ASP A 221 4.42 21.27 -3.87
N ASP A 222 5.23 21.08 -2.82
CA ASP A 222 6.36 21.96 -2.51
C ASP A 222 7.53 21.84 -3.51
N ALA A 223 7.58 20.77 -4.31
CA ALA A 223 8.50 20.60 -5.42
C ALA A 223 7.95 21.20 -6.73
N GLY A 224 6.72 21.71 -6.72
CA GLY A 224 6.03 22.22 -7.90
C GLY A 224 5.35 21.13 -8.73
N GLN A 225 5.31 19.89 -8.26
CA GLN A 225 4.74 18.75 -8.96
C GLN A 225 3.22 18.72 -8.82
N THR A 226 2.52 18.41 -9.91
CA THR A 226 1.09 18.12 -9.89
C THR A 226 0.85 16.61 -9.71
N SER A 227 -0.42 16.22 -9.57
CA SER A 227 -0.80 14.82 -9.45
C SER A 227 -0.35 13.98 -10.66
N VAL A 228 -0.38 14.53 -11.89
CA VAL A 228 0.09 13.81 -13.09
C VAL A 228 1.61 13.68 -13.12
N SER A 229 2.36 14.68 -12.62
CA SER A 229 3.81 14.59 -12.43
C SER A 229 4.18 13.48 -11.46
N GLY A 230 3.47 13.40 -10.32
CA GLY A 230 3.65 12.35 -9.31
C GLY A 230 3.34 10.93 -9.81
N ALA A 231 2.28 10.78 -10.62
CA ALA A 231 1.97 9.51 -11.28
C ALA A 231 3.05 9.12 -12.30
N ALA A 232 3.53 10.08 -13.08
CA ALA A 232 4.51 9.85 -14.13
C ALA A 232 5.89 9.45 -13.60
N VAL A 233 6.37 10.11 -12.53
CA VAL A 233 7.67 9.78 -11.89
C VAL A 233 7.68 8.40 -11.23
N ARG A 234 6.51 7.83 -10.91
CA ARG A 234 6.38 6.47 -10.34
C ARG A 234 5.98 5.40 -11.37
N GLY A 235 5.64 5.82 -12.58
CA GLY A 235 5.20 4.92 -13.64
C GLY A 235 3.79 4.37 -13.44
N HIS A 236 2.94 5.06 -12.66
CA HIS A 236 1.56 4.66 -12.39
C HIS A 236 0.67 4.96 -13.62
N GLU A 237 0.80 4.15 -14.66
CA GLU A 237 0.16 4.34 -15.98
C GLU A 237 -1.35 4.57 -15.87
N THR A 238 -2.05 3.78 -15.05
CA THR A 238 -3.51 3.91 -14.84
C THR A 238 -3.87 5.26 -14.24
N ALA A 239 -3.08 5.75 -13.28
CA ALA A 239 -3.29 7.06 -12.66
C ALA A 239 -3.00 8.20 -13.66
N VAL A 240 -1.91 8.11 -14.43
CA VAL A 240 -1.61 9.07 -15.51
C VAL A 240 -2.77 9.14 -16.50
N LYS A 241 -3.25 8.00 -16.98
CA LYS A 241 -4.38 7.93 -17.92
C LYS A 241 -5.62 8.60 -17.35
N LEU A 242 -5.99 8.26 -16.12
CA LEU A 242 -7.18 8.79 -15.46
C LEU A 242 -7.10 10.32 -15.27
N LEU A 243 -5.95 10.83 -14.83
CA LEU A 243 -5.73 12.26 -14.60
C LEU A 243 -5.83 13.05 -15.91
N LEU A 244 -5.19 12.57 -16.98
CA LEU A 244 -5.26 13.19 -18.31
C LEU A 244 -6.68 13.17 -18.89
N GLU A 245 -7.44 12.09 -18.68
CA GLU A 245 -8.85 12.00 -19.08
C GLU A 245 -9.76 12.97 -18.31
N ASN A 246 -9.33 13.42 -17.13
CA ASN A 246 -10.02 14.45 -16.33
C ASN A 246 -9.43 15.86 -16.54
N GLY A 247 -8.60 16.04 -17.56
CA GLY A 247 -8.13 17.36 -17.98
C GLY A 247 -6.86 17.85 -17.28
N ALA A 248 -6.07 16.97 -16.66
CA ALA A 248 -4.75 17.34 -16.18
C ALA A 248 -3.87 17.88 -17.31
N ASP A 249 -3.09 18.92 -17.03
CA ASP A 249 -2.13 19.48 -17.98
C ASP A 249 -0.97 18.49 -18.21
N ILE A 250 -0.90 17.96 -19.43
CA ILE A 250 0.15 17.02 -19.85
C ILE A 250 1.55 17.66 -19.88
N GLU A 251 1.62 18.99 -19.94
CA GLU A 251 2.86 19.77 -19.93
C GLU A 251 3.13 20.46 -18.58
N ALA A 252 2.41 20.07 -17.51
CA ALA A 252 2.63 20.62 -16.17
C ALA A 252 4.09 20.45 -15.72
N THR A 253 4.74 21.55 -15.36
CA THR A 253 6.15 21.56 -14.96
C THR A 253 6.36 21.74 -13.47
N ASP A 254 7.33 21.01 -12.92
CA ASP A 254 7.87 21.22 -11.58
C ASP A 254 8.78 22.46 -11.49
N HIS A 255 9.35 22.74 -10.32
CA HIS A 255 10.25 23.90 -10.14
C HIS A 255 11.54 23.84 -10.99
N PHE A 256 11.88 22.68 -11.56
CA PHE A 256 13.04 22.49 -12.43
C PHE A 256 12.66 22.49 -13.91
N GLY A 257 11.37 22.65 -14.24
CA GLY A 257 10.87 22.58 -15.61
C GLY A 257 10.67 21.16 -16.12
N HIS A 258 10.68 20.14 -15.25
CA HIS A 258 10.41 18.78 -15.70
C HIS A 258 8.92 18.59 -16.00
N THR A 259 8.60 18.21 -17.23
CA THR A 259 7.27 17.76 -17.62
C THR A 259 7.03 16.31 -17.15
N PRO A 260 5.79 15.80 -17.12
CA PRO A 260 5.51 14.40 -16.81
C PRO A 260 6.29 13.43 -17.71
N LEU A 261 6.48 13.78 -18.99
CA LEU A 261 7.27 12.98 -19.92
C LEU A 261 8.76 12.93 -19.54
N ILE A 262 9.34 14.07 -19.14
CA ILE A 262 10.73 14.12 -18.64
C ILE A 262 10.86 13.23 -17.39
N LEU A 263 9.93 13.35 -16.44
CA LEU A 263 9.95 12.57 -15.20
C LEU A 263 9.87 11.07 -15.47
N ALA A 264 8.89 10.61 -16.27
CA ALA A 264 8.75 9.19 -16.64
C ALA A 264 9.98 8.66 -17.40
N ALA A 265 10.55 9.47 -18.30
CA ALA A 265 11.72 9.09 -19.06
C ALA A 265 12.98 8.98 -18.17
N SER A 266 13.13 9.89 -17.20
CA SER A 266 14.22 9.89 -16.23
C SER A 266 14.18 8.72 -15.25
N GLN A 267 13.06 8.01 -15.14
CA GLN A 267 12.90 6.84 -14.27
C GLN A 267 12.78 5.54 -15.07
N GLY A 268 12.79 5.62 -16.40
CA GLY A 268 12.76 4.45 -17.28
C GLY A 268 11.38 3.80 -17.41
N HIS A 269 10.30 4.52 -17.11
CA HIS A 269 8.92 4.00 -17.15
C HIS A 269 8.39 3.93 -18.59
N GLU A 270 8.82 2.92 -19.34
CA GLU A 270 8.54 2.78 -20.78
C GLU A 270 7.03 2.84 -21.12
N THR A 271 6.17 2.17 -20.36
CA THR A 271 4.72 2.17 -20.66
C THR A 271 4.08 3.53 -20.41
N THR A 272 4.50 4.22 -19.36
CA THR A 272 4.06 5.58 -19.05
C THR A 272 4.56 6.58 -20.10
N VAL A 273 5.80 6.44 -20.58
CA VAL A 273 6.33 7.24 -21.69
C VAL A 273 5.50 7.03 -22.96
N LYS A 274 5.17 5.77 -23.32
CA LYS A 274 4.29 5.48 -24.46
C LYS A 274 2.95 6.18 -24.33
N LEU A 275 2.30 6.03 -23.17
CA LEU A 275 1.00 6.65 -22.90
C LEU A 275 1.05 8.18 -23.03
N LEU A 276 2.07 8.84 -22.45
CA LEU A 276 2.22 10.29 -22.52
C LEU A 276 2.41 10.78 -23.97
N LEU A 277 3.24 10.09 -24.75
CA LEU A 277 3.44 10.41 -26.17
C LEU A 277 2.17 10.17 -27.00
N GLU A 278 1.41 9.10 -26.72
CA GLU A 278 0.11 8.83 -27.36
C GLU A 278 -0.93 9.89 -27.04
N LYS A 279 -0.86 10.50 -25.84
CA LYS A 279 -1.72 11.61 -25.42
C LYS A 279 -1.23 12.98 -25.88
N GLY A 280 -0.11 13.03 -26.63
CA GLY A 280 0.38 14.24 -27.29
C GLY A 280 1.39 15.06 -26.49
N ALA A 281 2.08 14.46 -25.52
CA ALA A 281 3.17 15.14 -24.81
C ALA A 281 4.28 15.58 -25.78
N ASP A 282 4.87 16.76 -25.55
CA ASP A 282 5.99 17.26 -26.35
C ASP A 282 7.24 16.39 -26.13
N ILE A 283 7.54 15.57 -27.14
CA ILE A 283 8.69 14.66 -27.15
C ILE A 283 10.03 15.37 -26.97
N ASN A 284 10.10 16.65 -27.33
CA ASN A 284 11.29 17.49 -27.29
C ASN A 284 11.20 18.59 -26.21
N ALA A 285 10.26 18.45 -25.25
CA ALA A 285 10.15 19.35 -24.10
C ALA A 285 11.52 19.56 -23.42
N ARG A 286 11.77 20.77 -22.94
CA ARG A 286 13.06 21.14 -22.32
C ARG A 286 12.83 21.63 -20.90
N ASP A 287 13.58 21.06 -19.97
CA ASP A 287 13.66 21.61 -18.62
C ASP A 287 14.50 22.89 -18.57
N ILE A 288 14.67 23.48 -17.38
CA ILE A 288 15.47 24.70 -17.18
C ILE A 288 16.94 24.47 -17.59
N GLY A 289 17.44 23.25 -17.45
CA GLY A 289 18.77 22.82 -17.88
C GLY A 289 18.90 22.55 -19.37
N CYS A 290 17.84 22.80 -20.17
CA CYS A 290 17.78 22.48 -21.59
C CYS A 290 17.88 20.97 -21.90
N CYS A 291 17.65 20.12 -20.92
CA CYS A 291 17.63 18.67 -21.07
C CYS A 291 16.24 18.22 -21.57
N THR A 292 16.26 17.31 -22.54
CA THR A 292 15.06 16.67 -23.12
C THR A 292 14.76 15.33 -22.44
N PRO A 293 13.55 14.76 -22.62
CA PRO A 293 13.27 13.39 -22.18
C PRO A 293 14.32 12.37 -22.63
N LEU A 294 14.80 12.49 -23.88
CA LEU A 294 15.84 11.61 -24.42
C LEU A 294 17.17 11.75 -23.69
N SER A 295 17.58 13.00 -23.40
CA SER A 295 18.82 13.25 -22.66
C SER A 295 18.77 12.67 -21.24
N TRP A 296 17.63 12.78 -20.55
CA TRP A 296 17.42 12.21 -19.22
C TRP A 296 17.44 10.68 -19.23
N ALA A 297 16.71 10.06 -20.17
CA ALA A 297 16.71 8.62 -20.33
C ALA A 297 18.11 8.07 -20.63
N THR A 298 18.87 8.75 -21.49
CA THR A 298 20.23 8.35 -21.86
C THR A 298 21.21 8.52 -20.70
N ASN A 299 21.20 9.67 -20.03
CA ASN A 299 22.09 9.97 -18.90
C ASN A 299 21.89 9.01 -17.71
N ARG A 300 20.66 8.50 -17.53
CA ARG A 300 20.33 7.53 -16.48
C ARG A 300 20.37 6.07 -16.93
N GLY A 301 20.76 5.79 -18.18
CA GLY A 301 20.95 4.43 -18.69
C GLY A 301 19.65 3.69 -19.06
N HIS A 302 18.53 4.39 -19.22
CA HIS A 302 17.24 3.82 -19.61
C HIS A 302 17.16 3.60 -21.13
N GLY A 303 17.99 2.67 -21.64
CA GLY A 303 18.16 2.43 -23.07
C GLY A 303 16.87 2.06 -23.81
N ALA A 304 15.94 1.34 -23.17
CA ALA A 304 14.65 1.00 -23.77
C ALA A 304 13.78 2.25 -24.02
N VAL A 305 13.74 3.18 -23.05
CA VAL A 305 13.05 4.46 -23.18
C VAL A 305 13.75 5.36 -24.20
N ALA A 306 15.08 5.44 -24.19
CA ALA A 306 15.82 6.23 -25.16
C ALA A 306 15.57 5.74 -26.60
N LYS A 307 15.56 4.42 -26.81
CA LYS A 307 15.22 3.79 -28.09
C LYS A 307 13.79 4.12 -28.51
N LEU A 308 12.82 4.01 -27.59
CA LEU A 308 11.43 4.38 -27.85
C LEU A 308 11.29 5.85 -28.26
N LEU A 309 11.96 6.77 -27.56
CA LEU A 309 11.93 8.20 -27.87
C LEU A 309 12.50 8.49 -29.26
N LEU A 310 13.64 7.88 -29.61
CA LEU A 310 14.23 8.00 -30.95
C LEU A 310 13.30 7.44 -32.04
N GLU A 311 12.67 6.29 -31.79
CA GLU A 311 11.69 5.67 -32.71
C GLU A 311 10.45 6.56 -32.91
N LYS A 312 10.09 7.36 -31.90
CA LYS A 312 8.98 8.32 -31.94
C LYS A 312 9.38 9.70 -32.48
N GLY A 313 10.65 9.89 -32.84
CA GLY A 313 11.14 11.12 -33.49
C GLY A 313 11.70 12.17 -32.53
N ALA A 314 12.19 11.79 -31.35
CA ALA A 314 12.93 12.69 -30.47
C ALA A 314 14.22 13.18 -31.14
N ASP A 315 14.55 14.45 -30.94
CA ASP A 315 15.78 15.04 -31.45
C ASP A 315 17.00 14.48 -30.69
N SER A 316 17.98 13.97 -31.44
CA SER A 316 19.24 13.41 -30.93
C SER A 316 20.24 14.48 -30.49
#